data_AF-A0A2U2SC39-F1
#
_entry.id   AF-A0A2U2SC39-F1
#
_cell.length_a   1.000
_cell.length_b   1.000
_cell.length_c   1.000
_cell.angle_alpha   90.00
_cell.angle_beta   90.00
_cell.angle_gamma   90.00
#
_symmetry.space_group_name_H-M   'P 1'
#
loop_
_entity.id
_entity.type
_entity.pdbx_description
1 polymer ?
#
loop_
_entity_poly.entity_id
_entity_poly.type
_entity_poly.pdbx_seq_one_letter_code
_entity_poly.pdbx_strand_id
1 'polypeptide(L)'
;MPSPKRTRRATPPAEPDAAIREVVADALRRLHQLGAYLDAHQEALSTAELARLFSVHGENAARIGRLLRDARALSGDAADGLLDAVGKALDEIATQWGVEL
;
A
#
# COMPACT_ATOMS: atom_id res chain seq x y z
N MET A 1 8.16 1.92 48.05
CA MET A 1 9.05 1.64 46.90
C MET A 1 8.37 2.17 45.64
N PRO A 2 8.95 3.12 44.89
CA PRO A 2 8.36 3.59 43.64
C PRO A 2 8.87 2.76 42.45
N SER A 3 7.95 2.28 41.61
CA SER A 3 8.26 1.55 40.37
C SER A 3 8.95 2.46 39.34
N PRO A 4 9.89 1.94 38.53
CA PRO A 4 10.56 2.74 37.51
C PRO A 4 9.59 3.01 36.35
N LYS A 5 9.37 4.30 36.04
CA LYS A 5 8.71 4.74 34.81
C LYS A 5 9.54 4.25 33.63
N ARG A 6 9.03 3.27 32.87
CA ARG A 6 9.56 2.94 31.54
C ARG A 6 9.38 4.16 30.66
N THR A 7 10.42 4.97 30.52
CA THR A 7 10.52 5.92 29.42
C THR A 7 10.60 5.11 28.13
N ARG A 8 9.45 4.94 27.48
CA ARG A 8 9.37 4.47 26.10
C ARG A 8 10.17 5.50 25.30
N ARG A 9 11.38 5.13 24.90
CA ARG A 9 12.23 5.95 24.04
C ARG A 9 11.42 6.18 22.78
N ALA A 10 10.85 7.38 22.63
CA ALA A 10 10.20 7.77 21.39
C ALA A 10 11.34 7.81 20.36
N THR A 11 11.36 6.82 19.48
CA THR A 11 12.08 6.97 18.21
C THR A 11 11.64 8.31 17.64
N PRO A 12 12.56 9.17 17.18
CA PRO A 12 12.16 10.39 16.48
C PRO A 12 11.11 10.02 15.44
N PRO A 13 10.05 10.81 15.22
CA PRO A 13 9.18 10.55 14.09
C PRO A 13 10.11 10.46 12.89
N ALA A 14 10.14 9.31 12.21
CA ALA A 14 10.80 9.22 10.92
C ALA A 14 10.26 10.38 10.10
N GLU A 15 11.15 11.10 9.40
CA GLU A 15 10.75 12.17 8.47
C GLU A 15 9.48 11.72 7.73
N PRO A 16 8.40 12.52 7.67
CA PRO A 16 7.07 12.04 7.24
C PRO A 16 7.10 11.25 5.92
N ASP A 17 7.94 11.66 4.98
CA ASP A 17 8.21 10.98 3.72
C ASP A 17 8.84 9.58 3.90
N ALA A 18 9.81 9.43 4.81
CA ALA A 18 10.39 8.12 5.14
C ALA A 18 9.34 7.15 5.71
N ALA A 19 8.45 7.62 6.58
CA ALA A 19 7.35 6.81 7.12
C ALA A 19 6.36 6.39 6.02
N ILE A 20 6.01 7.28 5.09
CA ILE A 20 5.12 6.96 3.97
C ILE A 20 5.77 5.93 3.05
N ARG A 21 7.07 6.07 2.74
CA ARG A 21 7.81 5.09 1.93
C ARG A 21 7.84 3.70 2.55
N GLU A 22 8.02 3.60 3.87
CA GLU A 22 7.96 2.31 4.58
C GLU A 22 6.57 1.67 4.48
N VAL A 23 5.50 2.45 4.65
CA VAL A 23 4.11 1.97 4.51
C VAL A 23 3.83 1.51 3.08
N VAL A 24 4.27 2.27 2.07
CA VAL A 24 4.15 1.89 0.65
C VAL A 24 4.87 0.58 0.37
N ALA A 25 6.10 0.42 0.85
CA ALA A 25 6.88 -0.80 0.65
C ALA A 25 6.22 -2.02 1.31
N ASP A 26 5.66 -1.87 2.53
CA ASP A 26 4.93 -2.96 3.18
C ASP A 26 3.64 -3.31 2.43
N ALA A 27 2.90 -2.31 1.97
CA ALA A 27 1.67 -2.50 1.21
C ALA A 27 1.93 -3.22 -0.13
N LEU A 28 2.99 -2.84 -0.85
CA LEU A 28 3.40 -3.52 -2.09
C LEU A 28 3.78 -4.99 -1.85
N ARG A 29 4.53 -5.29 -0.77
CA ARG A 29 4.84 -6.69 -0.40
C ARG A 29 3.57 -7.50 -0.15
N ARG A 30 2.62 -6.96 0.61
CA ARG A 30 1.36 -7.64 0.92
C ARG A 30 0.51 -7.85 -0.32
N LEU A 31 0.48 -6.87 -1.22
CA LEU A 31 -0.21 -6.97 -2.50
C LEU A 31 0.38 -8.11 -3.35
N HIS A 32 1.70 -8.20 -3.42
CA HIS A 32 2.40 -9.29 -4.12
C HIS A 32 2.11 -10.67 -3.49
N GLN A 33 2.12 -10.77 -2.15
CA GLN A 33 1.76 -11.99 -1.44
C GLN A 33 0.32 -12.44 -1.72
N LEU A 34 -0.62 -11.50 -1.76
CA LEU A 34 -2.01 -11.78 -2.10
C LEU A 34 -2.17 -12.24 -3.55
N GLY A 35 -1.44 -11.62 -4.49
CA GLY A 35 -1.39 -12.05 -5.89
C GLY A 35 -0.88 -13.49 -6.03
N ALA A 36 0.24 -13.81 -5.39
CA ALA A 36 0.80 -15.17 -5.40
C ALA A 36 -0.16 -16.20 -4.76
N TYR A 37 -0.89 -15.81 -3.71
CA TYR A 37 -1.91 -16.66 -3.11
C TYR A 37 -3.07 -16.93 -4.08
N LEU A 38 -3.56 -15.89 -4.77
CA LEU A 38 -4.61 -16.01 -5.78
C LEU A 38 -4.19 -16.96 -6.90
N ASP A 39 -2.99 -16.79 -7.45
CA ASP A 39 -2.48 -17.64 -8.52
C ASP A 39 -2.41 -19.11 -8.11
N ALA A 40 -1.99 -19.38 -6.87
CA ALA A 40 -1.84 -20.72 -6.32
C ALA A 40 -3.17 -21.41 -5.95
N HIS A 41 -4.25 -20.64 -5.70
CA HIS A 41 -5.51 -21.18 -5.17
C HIS A 41 -6.73 -20.87 -6.03
N GLN A 42 -6.57 -20.25 -7.21
CA GLN A 42 -7.67 -19.83 -8.08
C GLN A 42 -8.66 -20.96 -8.42
N GLU A 43 -8.19 -22.21 -8.57
CA GLU A 43 -9.06 -23.35 -8.88
C GLU A 43 -9.90 -23.83 -7.68
N ALA A 44 -9.47 -23.52 -6.46
CA ALA A 44 -10.16 -23.89 -5.22
C ALA A 44 -11.13 -22.80 -4.74
N LEU A 45 -11.08 -21.60 -5.32
CA LEU A 45 -11.89 -20.46 -4.94
C LEU A 45 -13.12 -20.36 -5.84
N SER A 46 -14.29 -20.10 -5.23
CA SER A 46 -15.48 -19.75 -5.99
C SER A 46 -15.32 -18.39 -6.67
N THR A 47 -16.08 -18.16 -7.73
CA THR A 47 -16.14 -16.85 -8.41
C THR A 47 -16.46 -15.70 -7.44
N ALA A 48 -17.31 -15.95 -6.44
CA ALA A 48 -17.66 -14.94 -5.43
C ALA A 48 -16.50 -14.62 -4.47
N GLU A 49 -15.67 -15.61 -4.13
CA GLU A 49 -14.46 -15.40 -3.32
C GLU A 49 -13.39 -14.66 -4.13
N LEU A 50 -13.20 -15.04 -5.39
CA LEU A 50 -12.30 -14.34 -6.30
C LEU A 50 -12.70 -12.88 -6.48
N ALA A 51 -13.99 -12.60 -6.74
CA ALA A 51 -14.48 -11.24 -6.88
C ALA A 51 -14.22 -10.38 -5.63
N ARG A 52 -14.44 -10.93 -4.43
CA ARG A 52 -14.12 -10.24 -3.17
C ARG A 52 -12.62 -9.98 -3.01
N LEU A 53 -11.78 -10.96 -3.33
CA LEU A 53 -10.33 -10.82 -3.23
C LEU A 53 -9.79 -9.80 -4.23
N PHE A 54 -10.31 -9.78 -5.47
CA PHE A 54 -9.96 -8.78 -6.47
C PHE A 54 -10.39 -7.37 -6.04
N SER A 55 -11.59 -7.21 -5.45
CA SER A 55 -12.02 -5.93 -4.90
C SER A 55 -11.04 -5.41 -3.83
N VAL A 56 -10.66 -6.26 -2.87
CA VAL A 56 -9.67 -5.91 -1.83
C VAL A 56 -8.30 -5.59 -2.44
N HIS A 57 -7.89 -6.33 -3.46
CA HIS A 57 -6.63 -6.09 -4.17
C HIS A 57 -6.65 -4.73 -4.89
N GLY A 58 -7.78 -4.34 -5.50
CA GLY A 58 -7.98 -3.06 -6.16
C GLY A 58 -7.99 -1.88 -5.20
N GLU A 59 -8.70 -2.02 -4.07
CA GLU A 59 -8.67 -1.01 -2.99
C GLU A 59 -7.27 -0.79 -2.43
N ASN A 60 -6.48 -1.85 -2.28
CA ASN A 60 -5.11 -1.74 -1.80
C ASN A 60 -4.21 -1.06 -2.84
N ALA A 61 -4.35 -1.41 -4.12
CA ALA A 61 -3.65 -0.75 -5.22
C ALA A 61 -3.94 0.76 -5.24
N ALA A 62 -5.22 1.13 -5.20
CA ALA A 62 -5.70 2.51 -5.07
C ALA A 62 -5.05 3.30 -3.92
N ARG A 63 -5.06 2.71 -2.71
CA ARG A 63 -4.46 3.33 -1.52
C ARG A 63 -2.95 3.53 -1.68
N ILE A 64 -2.25 2.57 -2.28
CA ILE A 64 -0.81 2.71 -2.59
C ILE A 64 -0.59 3.86 -3.57
N GLY A 65 -1.39 3.96 -4.63
CA GLY A 65 -1.30 5.06 -5.60
C GLY A 65 -1.42 6.44 -4.94
N ARG A 66 -2.36 6.61 -4.01
CA ARG A 66 -2.50 7.84 -3.22
C ARG A 66 -1.29 8.12 -2.33
N LEU A 67 -0.81 7.12 -1.58
CA LEU A 67 0.36 7.28 -0.72
C LEU A 67 1.62 7.66 -1.50
N LEU A 68 1.78 7.12 -2.71
CA LEU A 68 2.88 7.48 -3.61
C LEU A 68 2.81 8.95 -4.06
N ARG A 69 1.60 9.45 -4.37
CA ARG A 69 1.37 10.87 -4.69
C ARG A 69 1.65 11.77 -3.49
N ASP A 70 1.20 11.37 -2.30
CA ASP A 70 1.42 12.12 -1.07
C ASP A 70 2.91 12.19 -0.71
N ALA A 71 3.63 11.08 -0.83
CA ALA A 71 5.08 11.03 -0.66
C ALA A 71 5.79 12.01 -1.59
N ARG A 72 5.40 12.05 -2.87
CA ARG A 72 5.94 12.99 -3.85
C ARG A 72 5.65 14.45 -3.50
N ALA A 73 4.43 14.77 -3.10
CA ALA A 73 4.06 16.13 -2.73
C ALA A 73 4.87 16.62 -1.51
N LEU A 74 5.19 15.71 -0.59
CA LEU A 74 5.97 16.01 0.62
C LEU A 74 7.48 16.04 0.39
N SER A 75 8.02 15.26 -0.54
CA SER A 75 9.47 15.20 -0.78
C SER A 75 10.00 16.44 -1.48
N GLY A 76 9.17 17.21 -2.19
CA GLY A 76 9.55 18.44 -2.89
C GLY A 76 10.47 18.26 -4.11
N ASP A 77 11.31 17.23 -4.08
CA ASP A 77 12.06 16.74 -5.23
C ASP A 77 11.14 16.03 -6.21
N ALA A 78 11.53 16.05 -7.49
CA ALA A 78 10.97 15.25 -8.56
C ALA A 78 11.11 13.76 -8.21
N ALA A 79 10.30 13.26 -7.28
CA ALA A 79 10.26 11.87 -6.87
C ALA A 79 10.10 11.05 -8.16
N ASP A 80 11.10 10.21 -8.39
CA ASP A 80 11.41 9.55 -9.66
C ASP A 80 10.17 9.23 -10.50
N GLY A 81 10.24 9.45 -11.82
CA GLY A 81 9.15 9.13 -12.75
C GLY A 81 8.62 7.69 -12.63
N LEU A 82 9.37 6.81 -11.96
CA LEU A 82 8.94 5.48 -11.54
C LEU A 82 7.77 5.50 -10.53
N LEU A 83 7.81 6.33 -9.48
CA LEU A 83 6.72 6.41 -8.50
C LEU A 83 5.44 6.96 -9.14
N ASP A 84 5.59 7.87 -10.11
CA ASP A 84 4.48 8.41 -10.89
C ASP A 84 3.87 7.35 -11.81
N ALA A 85 4.70 6.58 -12.51
CA ALA A 85 4.27 5.48 -13.37
C ALA A 85 3.55 4.39 -12.56
N VAL A 86 4.06 4.05 -11.37
CA VAL A 86 3.43 3.07 -10.47
C VAL A 86 2.11 3.61 -9.92
N GLY A 87 2.07 4.86 -9.42
CA GLY A 87 0.85 5.46 -8.92
C GLY A 87 -0.26 5.51 -9.99
N LYS A 88 0.10 5.89 -11.22
CA LYS A 88 -0.83 5.91 -12.35
C LYS A 88 -1.33 4.51 -12.73
N ALA A 89 -0.44 3.52 -12.82
CA ALA A 89 -0.83 2.15 -13.14
C ALA A 89 -1.82 1.57 -12.10
N LEU A 90 -1.63 1.91 -10.82
CA LEU A 90 -2.52 1.46 -9.74
C LEU A 90 -3.88 2.16 -9.79
N ASP A 91 -3.95 3.45 -10.14
CA ASP A 91 -5.22 4.15 -10.35
C ASP A 91 -5.99 3.60 -11.57
N GLU A 92 -5.29 3.25 -12.65
CA GLU A 92 -5.88 2.63 -13.84
C GLU A 92 -6.49 1.27 -13.49
N ILE A 93 -5.79 0.44 -12.70
CA ILE A 93 -6.31 -0.83 -12.19
C ILE A 93 -7.56 -0.62 -11.31
N ALA A 94 -7.52 0.34 -10.39
CA ALA A 94 -8.67 0.64 -9.54
C ALA A 94 -9.91 1.06 -10.36
N THR A 95 -9.70 1.87 -11.40
CA THR A 95 -10.75 2.30 -12.32
C THR A 95 -11.33 1.12 -13.10
N GLN A 96 -10.48 0.24 -13.64
CA GLN A 96 -10.92 -0.95 -14.38
C GLN A 96 -11.73 -1.92 -13.52
N TRP A 97 -11.45 -1.98 -12.23
CA TRP A 97 -12.15 -2.88 -11.29
C TRP A 97 -13.37 -2.23 -10.64
N GLY A 98 -13.72 -0.99 -11.00
CA GLY A 98 -14.92 -0.31 -10.51
C GLY A 98 -14.88 0.06 -9.02
N VAL A 99 -13.68 0.26 -8.46
CA VAL A 99 -13.50 0.66 -7.07
C VAL A 99 -13.48 2.19 -7.01
N GLU A 100 -14.48 2.81 -6.38
CA GLU A 100 -14.48 4.26 -6.12
C GLU A 100 -13.43 4.61 -5.04
N LEU A 101 -12.65 5.67 -5.30
CA LEU A 101 -11.50 6.10 -4.50
C LEU A 101 -11.87 6.95 -3.30
#